data_AF-A0A533XG70-F1
#
_entry.id   AF-A0A533XG70-F1
#
_cell.length_a   1.000
_cell.length_b   1.000
_cell.length_c   1.000
_cell.angle_alpha   90.00
_cell.angle_beta   90.00
_cell.angle_gamma   90.00
#
_symmetry.space_group_name_H-M   'P 1'
#
loop_
_entity.id
_entity.type
_entity.pdbx_description
1 polymer ?
#
loop_
_entity_poly.entity_id
_entity_poly.type
_entity_poly.pdbx_seq_one_letter_code
_entity_poly.pdbx_strand_id
1 'polypeptide(L)'
;MQREAAEKRPRARIETLADLIFGLSLSVGSVAAIASSPTTPAEIGSHILAFMFTFLLLITAWLIYTGFMSVLPVETRTIVFLNVALLLLVTLIPYLLNSVEFISPSVPAADASAIKDVASLLFALDFTGILVIMAVFAHVLSLEEKKLVAPELARLFRNGRNRMVVLAALTAVSIAPLFGQVLILGVPARLFLWYVPLISYWVGRAVSPESRTYKISRAE
;
A
#
# COMPACT_ATOMS: atom_id res chain seq x y z
N MET A 1 5.05 2.35 -44.54
CA MET A 1 5.63 3.44 -43.72
C MET A 1 4.46 4.09 -43.00
N GLN A 2 4.25 4.06 -41.68
CA GLN A 2 5.14 4.08 -40.53
C GLN A 2 4.56 3.12 -39.47
N ARG A 3 5.36 2.18 -38.94
CA ARG A 3 5.01 1.46 -37.72
C ARG A 3 5.43 2.32 -36.54
N GLU A 4 4.50 2.47 -35.60
CA GLU A 4 4.68 3.04 -34.28
C GLU A 4 5.92 2.46 -33.61
N ALA A 5 7.03 3.17 -33.67
CA ALA A 5 8.05 3.08 -32.65
C ALA A 5 7.48 3.81 -31.44
N ALA A 6 6.58 3.15 -30.71
CA ALA A 6 6.21 3.57 -29.37
C ALA A 6 7.53 3.73 -28.61
N GLU A 7 7.86 4.98 -28.30
CA GLU A 7 9.10 5.40 -27.69
C GLU A 7 9.26 4.66 -26.37
N LYS A 8 10.04 3.58 -26.40
CA LYS A 8 10.20 2.67 -25.26
C LYS A 8 11.16 3.36 -24.30
N ARG A 9 10.65 4.27 -23.47
CA ARG A 9 11.43 4.92 -22.40
C ARG A 9 12.12 3.80 -21.60
N PRO A 10 13.45 3.80 -21.47
CA PRO A 10 14.15 2.77 -20.70
C PRO A 10 13.59 2.76 -19.27
N ARG A 11 13.01 1.64 -18.84
CA ARG A 11 12.55 1.51 -17.44
C ARG A 11 13.73 1.70 -16.51
N ALA A 12 13.54 2.52 -15.48
CA ALA A 12 14.57 2.72 -14.49
C ALA A 12 14.79 1.42 -13.70
N ARG A 13 16.02 1.13 -13.31
CA ARG A 13 16.37 -0.13 -12.61
C ARG A 13 15.59 -0.27 -11.30
N ILE A 14 15.28 0.84 -10.63
CA ILE A 14 14.59 0.86 -9.35
C ILE A 14 13.12 0.44 -9.50
N GLU A 15 12.45 0.84 -10.59
CA GLU A 15 11.07 0.41 -10.87
C GLU A 15 10.99 -1.11 -11.05
N THR A 16 11.99 -1.70 -11.74
CA THR A 16 12.06 -3.15 -11.95
C THR A 16 12.29 -3.91 -10.64
N LEU A 17 13.16 -3.39 -9.78
CA LEU A 17 13.41 -3.96 -8.45
C LEU A 17 12.15 -3.89 -7.57
N ALA A 18 11.45 -2.75 -7.61
CA ALA A 18 10.23 -2.56 -6.85
C ALA A 18 9.11 -3.52 -7.29
N ASP A 19 8.86 -3.63 -8.59
CA ASP A 19 7.90 -4.59 -9.16
C ASP A 19 8.18 -6.02 -8.67
N LEU A 20 9.46 -6.41 -8.64
CA LEU A 20 9.89 -7.72 -8.15
C LEU A 20 9.60 -7.89 -6.66
N ILE A 21 9.90 -6.89 -5.83
CA ILE A 21 9.68 -6.95 -4.38
C ILE A 21 8.18 -6.98 -4.04
N PHE A 22 7.35 -6.20 -4.72
CA PHE A 22 5.90 -6.25 -4.56
C PHE A 22 5.35 -7.63 -4.96
N GLY A 23 5.79 -8.17 -6.10
CA GLY A 23 5.40 -9.51 -6.56
C GLY A 23 5.86 -10.62 -5.60
N LEU A 24 7.07 -10.51 -5.04
CA LEU A 24 7.58 -11.43 -4.03
C LEU A 24 6.76 -11.35 -2.74
N SER A 25 6.44 -10.15 -2.26
CA SER A 25 5.65 -9.94 -1.04
C SER A 25 4.24 -10.56 -1.17
N LEU A 26 3.60 -10.42 -2.34
CA LEU A 26 2.33 -11.08 -2.66
C LEU A 26 2.46 -12.61 -2.66
N SER A 27 3.56 -13.13 -3.20
CA SER A 27 3.83 -14.57 -3.26
C SER A 27 4.07 -15.14 -1.85
N VAL A 28 4.86 -14.46 -1.03
CA VAL A 28 5.11 -14.82 0.38
C VAL A 28 3.80 -14.82 1.17
N GLY A 29 2.92 -13.83 0.98
CA GLY A 29 1.59 -13.81 1.58
C GLY A 29 0.75 -15.04 1.21
N SER A 30 0.80 -15.46 -0.06
CA SER A 30 0.12 -16.67 -0.52
C SER A 30 0.68 -17.94 0.13
N VAL A 31 2.02 -18.07 0.18
CA VAL A 31 2.69 -19.22 0.79
C VAL A 31 2.39 -19.30 2.29
N ALA A 32 2.39 -18.16 2.99
CA ALA A 32 2.07 -18.10 4.42
C ALA A 32 0.63 -18.56 4.69
N ALA A 33 -0.33 -18.15 3.86
CA ALA A 33 -1.73 -18.60 3.95
C ALA A 33 -1.89 -20.11 3.68
N ILE A 34 -1.07 -20.69 2.79
CA ILE A 34 -1.04 -22.14 2.54
C ILE A 34 -0.42 -22.88 3.72
N ALA A 35 0.64 -22.33 4.31
CA ALA A 35 1.36 -22.96 5.43
C ALA A 35 0.53 -22.96 6.73
N SER A 36 -0.37 -22.00 6.91
CA SER A 36 -1.32 -21.98 8.02
C SER A 36 -2.41 -23.04 7.85
N SER A 37 -2.21 -24.21 8.46
CA SER A 37 -3.15 -25.34 8.39
C SER A 37 -4.40 -25.04 9.23
N PRO A 38 -5.59 -24.87 8.61
CA PRO A 38 -6.82 -24.67 9.37
C PRO A 38 -7.21 -25.94 10.11
N THR A 39 -7.60 -25.80 11.37
CA THR A 39 -8.06 -26.87 12.25
C THR A 39 -9.58 -26.96 12.31
N THR A 40 -10.28 -25.89 11.91
CA THR A 40 -11.74 -25.85 11.83
C THR A 40 -12.23 -25.34 10.47
N PRO A 41 -13.44 -25.72 10.02
CA PRO A 41 -14.00 -25.19 8.76
C PRO A 41 -14.16 -23.66 8.75
N ALA A 42 -14.41 -23.05 9.91
CA ALA A 42 -14.56 -21.60 10.03
C ALA A 42 -13.23 -20.85 9.78
N GLU A 43 -12.09 -21.45 10.12
CA GLU A 43 -10.76 -20.87 9.88
C GLU A 43 -10.44 -20.71 8.40
N ILE A 44 -11.00 -21.54 7.52
CA ILE A 44 -10.81 -21.39 6.07
C ILE A 44 -11.34 -20.02 5.61
N GLY A 45 -12.52 -19.62 6.10
CA GLY A 45 -13.13 -18.34 5.76
C GLY A 45 -12.31 -17.15 6.25
N SER A 46 -11.83 -17.19 7.50
CA SER A 46 -10.99 -16.12 8.05
C SER A 46 -9.63 -16.05 7.35
N HIS A 47 -9.01 -17.19 7.04
CA HIS A 47 -7.75 -17.27 6.31
C HIS A 47 -7.86 -16.65 4.90
N ILE A 48 -8.95 -16.96 4.18
CA ILE A 48 -9.23 -16.37 2.86
C ILE A 48 -9.42 -14.86 2.97
N LEU A 49 -10.18 -14.38 3.97
CA LEU A 49 -10.40 -12.94 4.19
C LEU A 49 -9.09 -12.21 4.51
N ALA A 50 -8.25 -12.76 5.40
CA ALA A 50 -6.95 -12.21 5.76
C ALA A 50 -5.99 -12.16 4.55
N PHE A 51 -5.98 -13.23 3.74
CA PHE A 51 -5.22 -13.26 2.49
C PHE A 51 -5.72 -12.20 1.50
N MET A 52 -7.03 -12.12 1.27
CA MET A 52 -7.61 -11.11 0.36
C MET A 52 -7.28 -9.68 0.82
N PHE A 53 -7.35 -9.41 2.12
CA PHE A 53 -6.97 -8.12 2.67
C PHE A 53 -5.49 -7.80 2.39
N THR A 54 -4.59 -8.73 2.70
CA THR A 54 -3.14 -8.59 2.45
C THR A 54 -2.86 -8.36 0.96
N PHE A 55 -3.48 -9.15 0.09
CA PHE A 55 -3.35 -9.04 -1.35
C PHE A 55 -3.82 -7.67 -1.84
N LEU A 56 -5.02 -7.25 -1.43
CA LEU A 56 -5.61 -5.97 -1.83
C LEU A 56 -4.78 -4.78 -1.35
N LEU A 57 -4.20 -4.85 -0.16
CA LEU A 57 -3.32 -3.81 0.36
C LEU A 57 -2.05 -3.69 -0.47
N LEU A 58 -1.36 -4.82 -0.72
CA LEU A 58 -0.12 -4.85 -1.50
C LEU A 58 -0.32 -4.42 -2.95
N ILE A 59 -1.38 -4.90 -3.63
CA ILE A 59 -1.66 -4.49 -5.01
C ILE A 59 -2.06 -3.02 -5.10
N THR A 60 -2.79 -2.50 -4.10
CA THR A 60 -3.16 -1.08 -4.04
C THR A 60 -1.92 -0.21 -3.86
N ALA A 61 -1.04 -0.57 -2.93
CA ALA A 61 0.22 0.12 -2.72
C ALA A 61 1.08 0.09 -3.99
N TRP A 62 1.22 -1.06 -4.65
CA TRP A 62 1.93 -1.19 -5.91
C TRP A 62 1.35 -0.31 -7.01
N LEU A 63 0.03 -0.32 -7.21
CA LEU A 63 -0.64 0.50 -8.23
C LEU A 63 -0.40 2.01 -8.03
N ILE A 64 -0.45 2.47 -6.77
CA ILE A 64 -0.15 3.88 -6.43
C ILE A 64 1.32 4.17 -6.72
N TYR A 65 2.21 3.29 -6.26
CA TYR A 65 3.66 3.43 -6.42
C TYR A 65 4.06 3.54 -7.89
N THR A 66 3.65 2.59 -8.73
CA THR A 66 3.95 2.61 -10.17
C THR A 66 3.37 3.85 -10.84
N GLY A 67 2.20 4.30 -10.39
CA GLY A 67 1.61 5.57 -10.83
C GLY A 67 2.56 6.75 -10.60
N PHE A 68 3.13 6.89 -9.41
CA PHE A 68 4.09 7.96 -9.12
C PHE A 68 5.44 7.78 -9.82
N MET A 69 6.00 6.57 -9.85
CA MET A 69 7.32 6.32 -10.45
C MET A 69 7.32 6.51 -11.97
N SER A 70 6.19 6.24 -12.65
CA SER A 70 6.11 6.40 -14.12
C SER A 70 6.32 7.84 -14.60
N VAL A 71 6.06 8.83 -13.74
CA VAL A 71 6.11 10.26 -14.07
C VAL A 71 7.24 11.01 -13.38
N LEU A 72 7.99 10.37 -12.48
CA LEU A 72 9.11 11.01 -11.81
C LEU A 72 10.21 11.37 -12.83
N PRO A 73 10.63 12.65 -12.91
CA PRO A 73 11.52 13.12 -13.97
C PRO A 73 12.99 12.76 -13.72
N VAL A 74 13.43 12.63 -12.47
CA VAL A 74 14.85 12.34 -12.11
C VAL A 74 14.95 11.51 -10.82
N GLU A 75 15.82 10.50 -10.80
CA GLU A 75 16.18 9.76 -9.59
C GLU A 75 17.15 10.57 -8.71
N THR A 76 16.62 11.29 -7.72
CA THR A 76 17.46 11.97 -6.71
C THR A 76 17.83 11.00 -5.58
N ARG A 77 18.95 11.26 -4.87
CA ARG A 77 19.40 10.42 -3.74
C ARG A 77 18.32 10.23 -2.67
N THR A 78 17.52 11.27 -2.41
CA THR A 78 16.40 11.23 -1.47
C THR A 78 15.28 10.31 -1.96
N ILE A 79 14.91 10.39 -3.25
CA ILE A 79 13.89 9.51 -3.84
C ILE A 79 14.35 8.05 -3.77
N VAL A 80 15.62 7.78 -4.10
CA VAL A 80 16.20 6.42 -4.00
C VAL A 80 16.13 5.91 -2.57
N PHE A 81 16.53 6.71 -1.58
CA PHE A 81 16.48 6.33 -0.18
C PHE A 81 15.05 6.03 0.29
N LEU A 82 14.10 6.92 -0.03
CA LEU A 82 12.68 6.72 0.31
C LEU A 82 12.09 5.49 -0.38
N ASN A 83 12.55 5.18 -1.60
CA ASN A 83 12.13 3.99 -2.32
C ASN A 83 12.64 2.72 -1.62
N VAL A 84 13.91 2.66 -1.26
CA VAL A 84 14.47 1.53 -0.48
C VAL A 84 13.75 1.38 0.86
N ALA A 85 13.48 2.48 1.57
CA ALA A 85 12.71 2.45 2.81
C ALA A 85 11.29 1.94 2.58
N LEU A 86 10.59 2.41 1.55
CA LEU A 86 9.25 1.93 1.18
C LEU A 86 9.27 0.43 0.89
N LEU A 87 10.26 -0.05 0.14
CA LEU A 87 10.37 -1.46 -0.23
C LEU A 87 10.61 -2.34 1.01
N LEU A 88 11.41 -1.86 1.97
CA LEU A 88 11.55 -2.52 3.26
C LEU A 88 10.19 -2.63 3.99
N LEU A 89 9.45 -1.52 4.13
CA LEU A 89 8.14 -1.53 4.78
C LEU A 89 7.17 -2.50 4.07
N VAL A 90 7.14 -2.46 2.74
CA VAL A 90 6.32 -3.37 1.92
C VAL A 90 6.63 -4.84 2.18
N THR A 91 7.92 -5.19 2.32
CA THR A 91 8.32 -6.58 2.63
C THR A 91 7.94 -7.04 4.03
N LEU A 92 7.70 -6.12 4.97
CA LEU A 92 7.26 -6.46 6.33
C LEU A 92 5.77 -6.81 6.39
N ILE A 93 4.95 -6.28 5.46
CA ILE A 93 3.49 -6.48 5.46
C ILE A 93 3.09 -7.96 5.60
N PRO A 94 3.59 -8.90 4.77
CA PRO A 94 3.15 -10.30 4.85
C PRO A 94 3.46 -10.91 6.21
N TYR A 95 4.62 -10.60 6.79
CA TYR A 95 5.02 -11.12 8.09
C TYR A 95 4.17 -10.56 9.23
N LEU A 96 3.96 -9.23 9.25
CA LEU A 96 3.19 -8.56 10.29
C LEU A 96 1.72 -8.98 10.27
N LEU A 97 1.09 -9.01 9.09
CA LEU A 97 -0.29 -9.49 8.97
C LEU A 97 -0.40 -10.98 9.25
N ASN A 98 0.58 -11.79 8.87
CA ASN A 98 0.56 -13.20 9.22
C ASN A 98 0.58 -13.40 10.74
N SER A 99 1.37 -12.62 11.46
CA SER A 99 1.47 -12.66 12.92
C SER A 99 0.20 -12.17 13.65
N VAL A 100 -0.62 -11.33 12.99
CA VAL A 100 -1.92 -10.88 13.52
C VAL A 100 -3.00 -11.95 13.31
N GLU A 101 -3.04 -12.56 12.13
CA GLU A 101 -4.17 -13.39 11.69
C GLU A 101 -3.94 -14.89 11.92
N PHE A 102 -2.69 -15.36 11.83
CA PHE A 102 -2.34 -16.79 11.83
C PHE A 102 -1.38 -17.11 12.97
N ILE A 103 -1.90 -17.20 14.19
CA ILE A 103 -1.14 -17.71 15.34
C ILE A 103 -1.43 -19.20 15.53
N SER A 104 -0.36 -19.99 15.65
CA SER A 104 -0.46 -21.42 15.91
C SER A 104 -1.22 -21.70 17.21
N PRO A 105 -2.16 -22.65 17.23
CA PRO A 105 -2.87 -23.06 18.45
C PRO A 105 -1.93 -23.70 19.49
N SER A 106 -0.69 -24.04 19.12
CA SER A 106 0.33 -24.53 20.05
C SER A 106 0.93 -23.45 20.95
N VAL A 107 0.72 -22.16 20.63
CA VAL A 107 1.24 -21.04 21.42
C VAL A 107 0.28 -20.78 22.60
N PRO A 108 0.79 -20.61 23.84
CA PRO A 108 -0.04 -20.26 24.99
C PRO A 108 -0.88 -19.00 24.71
N ALA A 109 -2.12 -18.98 25.20
CA ALA A 109 -3.07 -17.90 24.89
C ALA A 109 -2.56 -16.50 25.29
N ALA A 110 -1.84 -16.40 26.40
CA ALA A 110 -1.22 -15.15 26.84
C ALA A 110 -0.18 -14.64 25.83
N ASP A 111 0.73 -15.51 25.38
CA ASP A 111 1.76 -15.17 24.40
C ASP A 111 1.15 -14.85 23.02
N ALA A 112 0.14 -15.62 22.61
CA ALA A 112 -0.61 -15.37 21.38
C ALA A 112 -1.26 -13.96 21.38
N SER A 113 -1.84 -13.55 22.51
CA SER A 113 -2.43 -12.22 22.65
C SER A 113 -1.38 -11.10 22.58
N ALA A 114 -0.22 -11.29 23.22
CA ALA A 114 0.86 -10.32 23.20
C ALA A 114 1.49 -10.18 21.81
N ILE A 115 1.69 -11.29 21.09
CA ILE A 115 2.17 -11.30 19.71
C ILE A 115 1.20 -10.53 18.80
N LYS A 116 -0.11 -10.81 18.90
CA LYS A 116 -1.14 -10.09 18.12
C LYS A 116 -1.11 -8.59 18.37
N ASP A 117 -1.04 -8.18 19.64
CA ASP A 117 -1.06 -6.76 19.98
C ASP A 117 0.17 -6.04 19.40
N VAL A 118 1.37 -6.58 19.63
CA VAL A 118 2.63 -6.03 19.10
C VAL A 118 2.64 -6.02 17.57
N ALA A 119 2.25 -7.13 16.93
CA ALA A 119 2.21 -7.23 15.47
C ALA A 119 1.21 -6.21 14.88
N SER A 120 0.03 -6.05 15.49
CA SER A 120 -0.96 -5.07 15.04
C SER A 120 -0.47 -3.62 15.19
N LEU A 121 0.27 -3.32 16.27
CA LEU A 121 0.88 -2.02 16.50
C LEU A 121 1.95 -1.72 15.45
N LEU A 122 2.86 -2.67 15.24
CA LEU A 122 3.93 -2.55 14.25
C LEU A 122 3.37 -2.44 12.84
N PHE A 123 2.31 -3.18 12.51
CA PHE A 123 1.62 -3.05 11.25
C PHE A 123 1.01 -1.66 11.05
N ALA A 124 0.35 -1.10 12.07
CA ALA A 124 -0.21 0.25 11.98
C ALA A 124 0.90 1.30 11.74
N LEU A 125 2.06 1.13 12.38
CA LEU A 125 3.23 1.98 12.19
C LEU A 125 3.82 1.82 10.77
N ASP A 126 4.02 0.59 10.33
CA ASP A 126 4.52 0.24 8.99
C ASP A 126 3.62 0.84 7.89
N PHE A 127 2.32 0.61 8.01
CA PHE A 127 1.33 1.10 7.05
C PHE A 127 1.25 2.63 7.04
N THR A 128 1.37 3.27 8.21
CA THR A 128 1.49 4.73 8.29
C THR A 128 2.74 5.22 7.57
N GLY A 129 3.88 4.57 7.77
CA GLY A 129 5.14 4.88 7.09
C GLY A 129 5.02 4.80 5.57
N ILE A 130 4.38 3.75 5.04
CA ILE A 130 4.10 3.58 3.61
C ILE A 130 3.29 4.76 3.08
N LEU A 131 2.19 5.14 3.75
CA LEU A 131 1.33 6.25 3.34
C LEU A 131 2.06 7.60 3.39
N VAL A 132 2.90 7.82 4.39
CA VAL A 132 3.74 9.02 4.49
C VAL A 132 4.73 9.09 3.33
N ILE A 133 5.46 8.02 3.03
CA ILE A 133 6.41 8.00 1.91
C ILE A 133 5.67 8.24 0.57
N MET A 134 4.50 7.63 0.38
CA MET A 134 3.67 7.88 -0.80
C MET A 134 3.19 9.33 -0.88
N ALA A 135 2.84 9.95 0.25
CA ALA A 135 2.51 11.38 0.30
C ALA A 135 3.71 12.25 -0.10
N VAL A 136 4.93 11.87 0.30
CA VAL A 136 6.16 12.58 -0.09
C VAL A 136 6.41 12.45 -1.59
N PHE A 137 6.25 11.27 -2.20
CA PHE A 137 6.36 11.13 -3.65
C PHE A 137 5.34 12.00 -4.40
N ALA A 138 4.07 11.99 -3.97
CA ALA A 138 3.05 12.87 -4.53
C ALA A 138 3.38 14.36 -4.33
N HIS A 139 4.01 14.72 -3.21
CA HIS A 139 4.45 16.08 -2.94
C HIS A 139 5.57 16.52 -3.86
N VAL A 140 6.62 15.71 -4.04
CA VAL A 140 7.74 15.99 -4.95
C VAL A 140 7.21 16.22 -6.37
N LEU A 141 6.36 15.31 -6.85
CA LEU A 141 5.70 15.47 -8.15
C LEU A 141 4.93 16.78 -8.23
N SER A 142 4.15 17.14 -7.20
CA SER A 142 3.38 18.39 -7.17
C SER A 142 4.22 19.68 -7.24
N LEU A 143 5.51 19.63 -6.89
CA LEU A 143 6.44 20.78 -6.90
C LEU A 143 7.22 20.89 -8.21
N GLU A 144 7.68 19.77 -8.76
CA GLU A 144 8.46 19.72 -10.02
C GLU A 144 7.61 20.07 -11.26
N GLU A 145 6.29 20.01 -11.12
CA GLU A 145 5.25 20.44 -12.07
C GLU A 145 5.33 21.91 -12.54
N LYS A 146 6.18 22.76 -11.96
CA LYS A 146 6.24 24.18 -12.36
C LYS A 146 6.75 24.44 -13.79
N LYS A 147 7.29 23.43 -14.51
CA LYS A 147 7.84 23.66 -15.87
C LYS A 147 7.56 22.57 -16.93
N LEU A 148 6.94 21.43 -16.62
CA LEU A 148 6.95 20.26 -17.53
C LEU A 148 5.60 19.52 -17.73
N VAL A 149 4.52 19.91 -17.04
CA VAL A 149 3.27 19.12 -17.05
C VAL A 149 2.03 20.02 -17.14
N ALA A 150 0.97 19.53 -17.79
CA ALA A 150 -0.31 20.23 -17.91
C ALA A 150 -0.94 20.52 -16.53
N PRO A 151 -1.54 21.70 -16.29
CA PRO A 151 -2.08 22.13 -15.00
C PRO A 151 -3.09 21.16 -14.34
N GLU A 152 -3.75 20.34 -15.16
CA GLU A 152 -4.71 19.33 -14.71
C GLU A 152 -4.01 18.16 -13.98
N LEU A 153 -2.83 17.75 -14.43
CA LEU A 153 -2.04 16.70 -13.76
C LEU A 153 -1.47 17.22 -12.42
N ALA A 154 -1.09 18.50 -12.37
CA ALA A 154 -0.68 19.17 -11.13
C ALA A 154 -1.73 19.08 -10.03
N ARG A 155 -3.00 19.28 -10.41
CA ARG A 155 -4.13 19.17 -9.48
C ARG A 155 -4.32 17.74 -9.01
N LEU A 156 -4.17 16.76 -9.92
CA LEU A 156 -4.27 15.35 -9.57
C LEU A 156 -3.23 14.95 -8.51
N PHE A 157 -1.95 15.31 -8.68
CA PHE A 157 -0.92 14.96 -7.69
C PHE A 157 -1.06 15.72 -6.38
N ARG A 158 -1.52 16.99 -6.39
CA ARG A 158 -1.84 17.73 -5.15
C ARG A 158 -2.98 17.07 -4.39
N ASN A 159 -4.02 16.64 -5.09
CA ASN A 159 -5.15 15.93 -4.47
C ASN A 159 -4.70 14.56 -3.93
N GLY A 160 -3.89 13.83 -4.71
CA GLY A 160 -3.26 12.58 -4.28
C GLY A 160 -2.42 12.77 -3.01
N ARG A 161 -1.57 13.79 -2.96
CA ARG A 161 -0.79 14.16 -1.78
C ARG A 161 -1.67 14.43 -0.57
N ASN A 162 -2.62 15.36 -0.68
CA ASN A 162 -3.47 15.74 0.44
C ASN A 162 -4.24 14.54 0.98
N ARG A 163 -4.72 13.68 0.08
CA ARG A 163 -5.40 12.45 0.44
C ARG A 163 -4.48 11.46 1.16
N MET A 164 -3.26 11.25 0.68
CA MET A 164 -2.29 10.38 1.38
C MET A 164 -1.90 10.92 2.76
N VAL A 165 -1.77 12.24 2.91
CA VAL A 165 -1.52 12.87 4.22
C VAL A 165 -2.67 12.61 5.18
N VAL A 166 -3.92 12.81 4.73
CA VAL A 166 -5.11 12.54 5.55
C VAL A 166 -5.19 11.07 5.93
N LEU A 167 -4.99 10.16 4.96
CA LEU A 167 -5.00 8.73 5.22
C LEU A 167 -3.87 8.30 6.17
N ALA A 168 -2.66 8.84 6.01
CA ALA A 168 -1.55 8.60 6.91
C ALA A 168 -1.87 9.07 8.33
N ALA A 169 -2.47 10.26 8.49
CA ALA A 169 -2.88 10.77 9.79
C ALA A 169 -3.97 9.88 10.43
N LEU A 170 -4.95 9.44 9.66
CA LEU A 170 -6.00 8.53 10.13
C LEU A 170 -5.43 7.17 10.58
N THR A 171 -4.50 6.60 9.80
CA THR A 171 -3.83 5.35 10.18
C THR A 171 -2.91 5.57 11.40
N ALA A 172 -2.25 6.72 11.50
CA ALA A 172 -1.40 7.06 12.65
C ALA A 172 -2.20 7.16 13.96
N VAL A 173 -3.44 7.67 13.91
CA VAL A 173 -4.35 7.69 15.07
C VAL A 173 -4.58 6.27 15.61
N SER A 174 -4.61 5.25 14.74
CA SER A 174 -4.78 3.85 15.14
C SER A 174 -3.61 3.28 15.97
N ILE A 175 -2.44 3.93 15.96
CA ILE A 175 -1.27 3.54 16.76
C ILE A 175 -1.55 3.74 18.26
N ALA A 176 -2.39 4.71 18.63
CA ALA A 176 -2.67 5.02 20.03
C ALA A 176 -3.21 3.78 20.78
N PRO A 177 -2.83 3.57 22.06
CA PRO A 177 -3.21 2.37 22.81
C PRO A 177 -4.73 2.13 22.88
N LEU A 178 -5.52 3.22 22.92
CA LEU A 178 -6.97 3.17 22.94
C LEU A 178 -7.54 2.30 21.80
N PHE A 179 -6.98 2.40 20.59
CA PHE A 179 -7.48 1.63 19.44
C PHE A 179 -7.05 0.16 19.45
N GLY A 180 -5.99 -0.18 20.18
CA GLY A 180 -5.61 -1.58 20.43
C GLY A 180 -6.45 -2.23 21.54
N GLN A 181 -6.89 -1.44 22.51
CA GLN A 181 -7.61 -1.94 23.70
C GLN A 181 -9.12 -2.02 23.51
N VAL A 182 -9.71 -1.08 22.76
CA VAL A 182 -11.16 -1.07 22.52
C VAL A 182 -11.52 -2.16 21.52
N LEU A 183 -12.41 -3.07 21.93
CA LEU A 183 -12.92 -4.14 21.08
C LEU A 183 -14.26 -3.73 20.45
N ILE A 184 -14.37 -3.91 19.13
CA ILE A 184 -15.59 -3.76 18.36
C ILE A 184 -15.90 -5.13 17.76
N LEU A 185 -17.05 -5.72 18.13
CA LEU A 185 -17.42 -7.09 17.72
C LEU A 185 -16.35 -8.15 18.07
N GLY A 186 -15.63 -7.96 19.17
CA GLY A 186 -14.55 -8.86 19.60
C GLY A 186 -13.21 -8.66 18.89
N VAL A 187 -13.10 -7.68 17.99
CA VAL A 187 -11.87 -7.35 17.24
C VAL A 187 -11.35 -5.97 17.66
N PRO A 188 -10.03 -5.76 17.82
CA PRO A 188 -9.50 -4.45 18.18
C PRO A 188 -9.89 -3.37 17.17
N ALA A 189 -10.33 -2.20 17.66
CA ALA A 189 -10.79 -1.08 16.85
C ALA A 189 -9.76 -0.63 15.79
N ARG A 190 -8.47 -0.79 16.09
CA ARG A 190 -7.34 -0.52 15.20
C ARG A 190 -7.47 -1.23 13.86
N LEU A 191 -7.92 -2.49 13.83
CA LEU A 191 -7.98 -3.29 12.59
C LEU A 191 -8.96 -2.68 11.57
N PHE A 192 -10.06 -2.09 12.05
CA PHE A 192 -11.04 -1.45 11.17
C PHE A 192 -10.47 -0.22 10.45
N LEU A 193 -9.55 0.51 11.07
CA LEU A 193 -8.93 1.69 10.48
C LEU A 193 -8.01 1.33 9.30
N TRP A 194 -7.50 0.10 9.25
CA TRP A 194 -6.64 -0.35 8.14
C TRP A 194 -7.38 -0.47 6.82
N TYR A 195 -8.70 -0.64 6.85
CA TYR A 195 -9.53 -0.70 5.64
C TYR A 195 -9.75 0.68 5.02
N VAL A 196 -9.61 1.77 5.78
CA VAL A 196 -9.95 3.12 5.32
C VAL A 196 -9.13 3.55 4.09
N PRO A 197 -7.79 3.41 4.05
CA PRO A 197 -7.02 3.76 2.86
C PRO A 197 -7.36 2.89 1.64
N LEU A 198 -7.65 1.61 1.88
CA LEU A 198 -8.03 0.67 0.83
C LEU A 198 -9.38 1.05 0.21
N ILE A 199 -10.42 1.20 1.05
CA ILE A 199 -11.77 1.61 0.62
C ILE A 199 -11.69 2.95 -0.10
N SER A 200 -10.97 3.91 0.47
CA SER A 200 -10.76 5.21 -0.15
C SER A 200 -10.22 5.03 -1.59
N TYR A 201 -9.21 4.17 -1.79
CA TYR A 201 -8.58 3.97 -3.10
C TYR A 201 -9.57 3.42 -4.13
N TRP A 202 -10.23 2.32 -3.80
CA TRP A 202 -11.13 1.65 -4.73
C TRP A 202 -12.41 2.43 -4.98
N VAL A 203 -12.99 3.08 -3.97
CA VAL A 203 -14.14 3.97 -4.15
C VAL A 203 -13.77 5.16 -5.01
N GLY A 204 -12.63 5.81 -4.75
CA GLY A 204 -12.17 6.93 -5.59
C GLY A 204 -11.98 6.52 -7.06
N ARG A 205 -11.48 5.30 -7.29
CA ARG A 205 -11.31 4.74 -8.63
C ARG A 205 -12.64 4.42 -9.32
N ALA A 206 -13.63 3.94 -8.57
CA ALA A 206 -14.95 3.61 -9.09
C ALA A 206 -15.77 4.87 -9.43
N VAL A 207 -15.67 5.91 -8.60
CA VAL A 207 -16.42 7.17 -8.76
C VAL A 207 -15.80 8.08 -9.82
N SER A 208 -14.47 8.07 -9.96
CA SER A 208 -13.77 8.87 -10.97
C SER A 208 -12.76 8.02 -11.73
N PRO A 209 -13.22 7.23 -12.72
CA PRO A 209 -12.36 6.38 -13.55
C PRO A 209 -11.34 7.18 -14.39
N GLU A 210 -11.57 8.49 -14.57
CA GLU A 210 -10.90 9.36 -15.55
C GLU A 210 -9.41 9.65 -15.28
N SER A 211 -8.79 9.11 -14.23
CA SER A 211 -7.32 9.26 -14.07
C SER A 211 -6.51 8.34 -14.99
N ARG A 212 -7.14 7.64 -15.94
CA ARG A 212 -6.45 6.88 -17.00
C ARG A 212 -6.84 7.42 -18.37
N THR A 213 -5.80 7.61 -19.17
CA THR A 213 -5.81 7.83 -20.64
C THR A 213 -6.12 9.26 -21.07
N TYR A 214 -5.07 10.09 -20.98
CA TYR A 214 -4.61 10.93 -22.10
C TYR A 214 -5.61 11.01 -23.25
N LYS A 215 -6.54 11.98 -23.21
CA LYS A 215 -6.99 12.58 -24.46
C LYS A 215 -5.76 13.26 -25.03
N ILE A 216 -5.01 12.56 -25.88
CA ILE A 216 -4.23 13.26 -26.90
C ILE A 216 -5.29 14.05 -27.63
N SER A 217 -5.41 15.35 -27.34
CA SER A 217 -6.16 16.23 -28.21
C SER A 217 -5.48 16.10 -29.56
N ARG A 218 -6.12 15.39 -30.49
CA ARG A 218 -5.88 15.67 -31.90
C ARG A 218 -6.27 17.13 -32.06
N ALA A 219 -5.26 17.99 -32.14
CA ALA A 219 -5.41 19.25 -32.82
C ALA A 219 -5.72 18.89 -34.27
N GLU A 220 -6.94 19.20 -34.71
CA GLU A 220 -7.24 19.35 -36.13
C GLU A 220 -6.48 20.55 -36.69
#